data_AF-A0A258RK66-F1
#
_entry.id   AF-A0A258RK66-F1
#
_cell.length_a   1.000
_cell.length_b   1.000
_cell.length_c   1.000
_cell.angle_alpha   90.00
_cell.angle_beta   90.00
_cell.angle_gamma   90.00
#
_symmetry.space_group_name_H-M   'P 1'
#
loop_
_entity.id
_entity.type
_entity.pdbx_description
1 polymer ?
#
loop_
_entity_poly.entity_id
_entity_poly.type
_entity_poly.pdbx_seq_one_letter_code
_entity_poly.pdbx_strand_id
1 'polypeptide(L)'
;MTSPTHELDLRTIPPRERHPLIFGRFDALATGQSLQLVNDHNPQPLRYQFEDRAYGQFEWALLEAGPAVWRIQITRIAQPSAPSAAAKGDSCCSGGACCG
;
A
#
# COMPACT_ATOMS: atom_id res chain seq x y z
N MET A 1 6.05 -4.04 -20.07
CA MET A 1 5.97 -5.14 -19.08
C MET A 1 4.70 -4.87 -18.29
N THR A 2 3.67 -5.71 -18.42
CA THR A 2 2.38 -5.50 -17.75
C THR A 2 2.55 -5.86 -16.27
N SER A 3 2.52 -4.87 -15.38
CA SER A 3 2.55 -5.13 -13.93
C SER A 3 1.36 -6.00 -13.52
N PRO A 4 1.52 -6.90 -12.53
CA PRO A 4 0.42 -7.70 -12.04
C PRO A 4 -0.63 -6.79 -11.38
N THR A 5 -1.84 -6.80 -11.95
CA THR A 5 -2.99 -6.04 -11.45
C THR A 5 -3.97 -6.99 -10.79
N HIS A 6 -4.24 -6.76 -9.50
CA HIS A 6 -5.27 -7.47 -8.75
C HIS A 6 -6.60 -6.73 -8.88
N GLU A 7 -7.69 -7.40 -9.29
CA GLU A 7 -9.01 -6.77 -9.36
C GLU A 7 -9.83 -7.07 -8.09
N LEU A 8 -10.54 -6.05 -7.59
CA LEU A 8 -11.44 -6.14 -6.46
C LEU A 8 -12.77 -5.43 -6.77
N ASP A 9 -13.84 -6.22 -6.89
CA ASP A 9 -15.20 -5.70 -7.13
C ASP A 9 -15.93 -5.43 -5.81
N LEU A 10 -16.02 -4.16 -5.44
CA LEU A 10 -16.63 -3.70 -4.20
C LEU A 10 -18.16 -3.83 -4.20
N ARG A 11 -18.79 -3.97 -5.37
CA ARG A 11 -20.26 -4.11 -5.48
C ARG A 11 -20.74 -5.42 -4.86
N THR A 12 -19.86 -6.42 -4.83
CA THR A 12 -20.13 -7.74 -4.23
C THR A 12 -19.85 -7.78 -2.72
N ILE A 13 -19.21 -6.75 -2.16
CA ILE A 13 -18.71 -6.73 -0.79
C ILE A 13 -19.58 -5.80 0.07
N PRO A 14 -19.99 -6.22 1.28
CA PRO A 14 -20.72 -5.37 2.22
C PRO A 14 -19.94 -4.08 2.56
N PRO A 15 -20.57 -2.89 2.65
CA PRO A 15 -19.89 -1.62 2.89
C PRO A 15 -18.92 -1.61 4.07
N ARG A 16 -19.29 -2.28 5.18
CA ARG A 16 -18.47 -2.42 6.40
C ARG A 16 -17.15 -3.17 6.19
N GLU A 17 -17.09 -4.06 5.20
CA GLU A 17 -15.95 -4.90 4.89
C GLU A 17 -15.06 -4.32 3.79
N ARG A 18 -15.56 -3.34 3.02
CA ARG A 18 -14.83 -2.74 1.89
C ARG A 18 -13.52 -2.11 2.35
N HIS A 19 -13.55 -1.19 3.31
CA HIS A 19 -12.33 -0.46 3.71
C HIS A 19 -11.24 -1.40 4.28
N PRO A 20 -11.53 -2.27 5.27
CA PRO A 20 -10.50 -3.19 5.79
C PRO A 20 -9.92 -4.09 4.69
N LEU A 21 -10.75 -4.57 3.77
CA LEU A 21 -10.30 -5.42 2.68
C LEU A 21 -9.43 -4.67 1.67
N ILE A 22 -9.84 -3.48 1.23
CA ILE A 22 -9.07 -2.66 0.28
C ILE A 22 -7.69 -2.33 0.86
N PHE A 23 -7.64 -1.88 2.11
CA PHE A 23 -6.39 -1.54 2.77
C PHE A 23 -5.51 -2.77 2.99
N GLY A 24 -6.07 -3.89 3.45
CA GLY A 24 -5.30 -5.13 3.60
C GLY A 24 -4.76 -5.66 2.27
N ARG A 25 -5.51 -5.51 1.17
CA ARG A 25 -5.03 -5.86 -0.18
C ARG A 25 -3.92 -4.93 -0.65
N PHE A 26 -4.07 -3.63 -0.41
CA PHE A 26 -3.04 -2.64 -0.74
C PHE A 26 -1.74 -2.88 0.03
N ASP A 27 -1.83 -3.17 1.33
CA ASP A 27 -0.65 -3.43 2.17
C ASP A 27 0.11 -4.69 1.74
N ALA A 28 -0.59 -5.66 1.15
CA ALA A 28 -0.01 -6.89 0.61
C ALA A 28 0.65 -6.71 -0.77
N LEU A 29 0.41 -5.59 -1.47
CA LEU A 29 1.06 -5.32 -2.76
C LEU A 29 2.54 -5.06 -2.55
N ALA A 30 3.40 -5.56 -3.43
CA ALA A 30 4.78 -5.09 -3.58
C ALA A 30 4.84 -3.78 -4.38
N THR A 31 5.94 -3.03 -4.25
CA THR A 31 6.19 -1.84 -5.08
C THR A 31 6.15 -2.21 -6.57
N GLY A 32 5.40 -1.45 -7.35
CA GLY A 32 5.16 -1.67 -8.78
C GLY A 32 3.94 -2.54 -9.09
N GLN A 33 3.29 -3.15 -8.08
CA GLN A 33 2.02 -3.86 -8.26
C GLN A 33 0.83 -2.90 -8.13
N SER A 34 -0.28 -3.29 -8.74
CA SER A 34 -1.49 -2.47 -8.80
C SER A 34 -2.73 -3.23 -8.31
N LEU A 35 -3.65 -2.50 -7.69
CA LEU A 35 -4.97 -2.95 -7.27
C LEU A 35 -6.03 -2.15 -8.04
N GLN A 36 -6.82 -2.83 -8.85
CA GLN A 36 -7.96 -2.28 -9.56
C GLN A 36 -9.22 -2.43 -8.71
N LEU A 37 -9.84 -1.31 -8.35
CA LEU A 37 -11.10 -1.26 -7.64
C LEU A 37 -12.24 -1.00 -8.62
N VAL A 38 -13.31 -1.79 -8.50
CA VAL A 38 -14.56 -1.59 -9.24
C VAL A 38 -15.65 -1.21 -8.23
N ASN A 39 -16.24 -0.02 -8.40
CA ASN A 39 -17.24 0.53 -7.49
C ASN A 39 -18.47 1.04 -8.26
N ASP A 40 -19.61 1.07 -7.60
CA ASP A 40 -20.89 1.58 -8.14
C ASP A 40 -21.06 3.10 -7.93
N HIS A 41 -20.21 3.74 -7.13
CA HIS A 41 -20.25 5.16 -6.84
C HIS A 41 -18.86 5.81 -6.85
N ASN A 42 -18.84 7.13 -6.76
CA ASN A 42 -17.60 7.90 -6.76
C ASN A 42 -16.72 7.55 -5.53
N PRO A 43 -15.48 7.06 -5.74
CA PRO A 43 -14.54 6.66 -4.68
C PRO A 43 -13.77 7.83 -4.04
N GLN A 44 -14.13 9.09 -4.28
CA GLN A 44 -13.47 10.27 -3.69
C GLN A 44 -13.23 10.16 -2.16
N PRO A 45 -14.21 9.73 -1.33
CA PRO A 45 -13.98 9.57 0.11
C PRO A 45 -12.90 8.53 0.45
N LEU A 46 -12.76 7.49 -0.37
CA LEU A 46 -11.73 6.46 -0.18
C LEU A 46 -10.35 7.01 -0.52
N ARG A 47 -10.25 7.84 -1.57
CA ARG A 47 -8.99 8.49 -1.95
C ARG A 47 -8.42 9.33 -0.81
N TYR A 48 -9.25 10.14 -0.15
CA TYR A 48 -8.79 10.96 0.99
C TYR A 48 -8.24 10.12 2.14
N GLN A 49 -8.85 8.97 2.45
CA GLN A 49 -8.32 8.06 3.47
C GLN A 49 -6.98 7.45 3.07
N PHE A 50 -6.77 7.16 1.78
CA PHE A 50 -5.48 6.73 1.25
C PHE A 50 -4.43 7.83 1.36
N GLU A 51 -4.79 9.07 1.01
CA GLU A 51 -3.90 10.23 1.12
C GLU A 51 -3.46 10.46 2.57
N ASP A 52 -4.36 10.31 3.55
CA ASP A 52 -4.02 10.43 4.98
C ASP A 52 -3.11 9.29 5.48
N ARG A 53 -3.43 8.04 5.11
CA ARG A 53 -2.74 6.84 5.61
C ARG A 53 -1.41 6.55 4.92
N ALA A 54 -1.34 6.76 3.61
CA ALA A 54 -0.30 6.25 2.74
C ALA A 54 0.23 7.34 1.79
N TYR A 55 0.24 8.59 2.23
CA TYR A 55 0.73 9.72 1.45
C TYR A 55 2.09 9.42 0.79
N GLY A 56 2.18 9.63 -0.52
CA GLY A 56 3.41 9.40 -1.31
C GLY A 56 3.78 7.93 -1.52
N GLN A 57 2.99 6.96 -1.06
CA GLN A 57 3.25 5.53 -1.22
C GLN A 57 2.41 4.87 -2.32
N PHE A 58 1.41 5.57 -2.86
CA PHE A 58 0.56 5.09 -3.93
C PHE A 58 0.39 6.11 -5.05
N GLU A 59 0.03 5.61 -6.22
CA GLU A 59 -0.46 6.38 -7.35
C GLU A 59 -1.94 6.04 -7.58
N TRP A 60 -2.76 7.06 -7.85
CA TRP A 60 -4.20 6.93 -8.06
C TRP A 60 -4.55 7.26 -9.51
N ALA A 61 -4.90 6.25 -10.29
CA ALA A 61 -5.33 6.41 -11.68
C ALA A 61 -6.82 6.09 -11.82
N LEU A 62 -7.59 7.06 -12.30
CA LEU A 62 -9.00 6.84 -12.64
C LEU A 62 -9.08 6.27 -14.06
N LEU A 63 -9.55 5.01 -14.18
CA LEU A 63 -9.68 4.32 -15.46
C LEU A 63 -11.06 4.55 -16.08
N GLU A 64 -12.11 4.56 -15.25
CA GLU A 64 -13.49 4.76 -15.67
C GLU A 64 -14.19 5.65 -14.66
N ALA A 65 -14.72 6.78 -15.13
CA ALA A 65 -15.60 7.66 -14.38
C ALA A 65 -17.05 7.30 -14.76
N GLY A 66 -17.89 7.02 -13.77
CA GLY A 66 -19.27 6.54 -13.97
C GLY A 66 -20.18 7.50 -14.76
N PRO A 67 -21.50 7.23 -14.83
CA PRO A 67 -22.31 6.78 -13.69
C PRO A 67 -22.56 5.28 -13.58
N ALA A 68 -22.24 4.48 -14.61
CA ALA A 68 -22.52 3.04 -14.61
C ALA A 68 -21.55 2.25 -13.72
N VAL A 69 -20.25 2.53 -13.84
CA VAL A 69 -19.18 1.88 -13.08
C VAL A 69 -18.05 2.88 -12.85
N TRP A 70 -17.44 2.83 -11.67
CA TRP A 70 -16.21 3.55 -11.37
C TRP A 70 -15.06 2.55 -11.26
N ARG A 71 -14.05 2.71 -12.11
CA ARG A 71 -12.83 1.87 -12.06
C ARG A 71 -11.64 2.73 -11.70
N ILE A 72 -10.93 2.32 -10.67
CA ILE A 72 -9.72 2.99 -10.19
C ILE A 72 -8.60 1.98 -10.16
N GLN A 73 -7.41 2.37 -10.59
CA GLN A 73 -6.18 1.64 -10.35
C GLN A 73 -5.35 2.35 -9.29
N ILE A 74 -5.02 1.62 -8.23
CA ILE A 74 -4.14 2.07 -7.16
C ILE A 74 -2.83 1.31 -7.32
N THR A 75 -1.76 1.99 -7.70
CA THR A 75 -0.44 1.38 -7.84
C THR A 75 0.40 1.68 -6.61
N ARG A 76 1.06 0.67 -6.04
CA ARG A 76 1.98 0.90 -4.93
C ARG A 76 3.32 1.37 -5.48
N ILE A 77 3.77 2.57 -5.11
CA ILE A 77 5.01 3.18 -5.63
C ILE A 77 6.13 3.23 -4.58
N ALA A 78 5.80 3.09 -3.29
CA ALA A 78 6.79 2.94 -2.23
C ALA A 78 6.28 1.97 -1.16
N GLN A 79 7.19 1.25 -0.52
CA GLN A 79 6.89 0.58 0.74
C GLN A 79 7.03 1.58 1.87
N PRO A 80 6.28 1.45 2.99
CA PRO A 80 6.66 2.13 4.19
C PRO A 80 8.08 1.63 4.48
N SER A 81 9.03 2.55 4.47
CA SER A 81 10.36 2.25 4.94
C SER A 81 10.20 1.76 6.37
N ALA A 82 10.28 0.44 6.57
CA ALA A 82 10.49 -0.10 7.89
C ALA A 82 11.63 0.72 8.51
N PRO A 83 11.56 1.13 9.79
CA PRO A 83 12.68 1.77 10.42
C PRO A 83 13.87 0.84 10.23
N SER A 84 14.81 1.29 9.38
CA SER A 84 16.03 0.55 9.10
C SER A 84 16.65 0.27 10.44
N ALA A 85 16.66 -1.01 10.84
CA ALA A 85 17.34 -1.43 12.05
C ALA A 85 18.74 -0.84 11.96
N ALA A 86 19.00 0.09 12.88
CA ALA A 86 20.21 0.84 12.95
C ALA A 86 21.41 -0.10 12.79
N ALA A 87 22.32 0.32 11.92
CA ALA A 87 23.75 0.20 12.07
C ALA A 87 24.24 -1.04 12.83
N LYS A 88 24.89 -1.93 12.08
CA LYS A 88 26.02 -2.76 12.53
C LYS A 88 26.60 -2.26 13.86
N GLY A 89 26.47 -3.06 14.91
CA GLY A 89 27.41 -3.00 16.02
C GLY A 89 28.76 -3.48 15.46
N ASP A 90 29.58 -2.54 15.03
CA ASP A 90 30.94 -2.80 14.59
C ASP A 90 31.73 -3.39 15.77
N SER A 91 32.23 -4.58 15.54
CA SER A 91 33.26 -5.23 16.34
C SER A 91 34.46 -4.31 16.47
N CYS A 92 34.72 -3.76 17.66
CA CYS A 92 36.02 -3.21 18.05
C CYS A 92 36.11 -3.07 19.58
N CYS A 93 36.75 -4.02 20.26
CA CYS A 93 37.82 -3.75 21.24
C CYS A 93 38.43 -5.07 21.75
N SER A 94 39.50 -5.48 21.06
CA SER A 94 40.52 -6.39 21.57
C SER A 94 41.40 -5.66 22.62
N GLY A 95 41.81 -6.37 23.67
CA GLY A 95 42.87 -5.96 24.62
C GLY A 95 42.34 -5.63 26.01
N GLY A 96 42.80 -6.22 27.10
CA GLY A 96 43.89 -7.16 27.34
C GLY A 96 43.83 -7.62 28.80
N ALA A 97 44.61 -8.66 29.11
CA ALA A 97 44.86 -9.12 30.47
C ALA A 97 45.28 -7.98 31.42
N CYS A 98 44.94 -8.08 32.71
CA CYS A 98 45.84 -7.89 33.88
C CYS A 98 45.08 -7.66 35.20
N CYS A 99 45.43 -8.47 36.21
CA CYS A 99 45.51 -8.21 37.66
C CYS A 99 44.25 -8.08 38.53
N GLY A 100 44.25 -8.85 39.64
CA GLY A 100 43.37 -8.72 40.80
C GLY A 100 43.35 -9.98 41.64
#